data_AF-X0RVI1-F1
#
_entry.id   AF-X0RVI1-F1
#
_cell.length_a   1.000
_cell.length_b   1.000
_cell.length_c   1.000
_cell.angle_alpha   90.00
_cell.angle_beta   90.00
_cell.angle_gamma   90.00
#
_symmetry.space_group_name_H-M   'P 1'
#
loop_
_entity.id
_entity.type
_entity.pdbx_description
1 polymer ?
#
loop_
_entity_poly.entity_id
_entity_poly.type
_entity_poly.pdbx_seq_one_letter_code
_entity_poly.pdbx_strand_id
1 'polypeptide(L)'
;MPLRPIDAIFVHPKQRLYVVYYRGELWQLPRMKIDERSWKNRRPYTDDSSSLYLSIHQAISDPILAQKLRTLDLPVAVRSSTLPRFEAWWEAHGLNG
;
A
#
# COMPACT_ATOMS: atom_id res chain seq x y z
N MET A 1 2.89 -12.92 -14.04
CA MET A 1 1.86 -11.95 -13.60
C MET A 1 1.41 -12.39 -12.21
N PRO A 2 1.47 -11.57 -11.15
CA PRO A 2 1.02 -12.04 -9.86
C PRO A 2 -0.51 -12.19 -9.85
N LEU A 3 -0.95 -13.31 -9.28
CA LEU A 3 -2.25 -13.97 -9.49
C LEU A 3 -3.41 -13.45 -8.62
N ARG A 4 -3.28 -12.30 -7.94
CA ARG A 4 -4.37 -11.47 -7.39
C ARG A 4 -3.82 -10.06 -7.15
N PRO A 5 -4.57 -8.98 -7.37
CA PRO A 5 -4.13 -7.66 -6.93
C PRO A 5 -4.23 -7.61 -5.39
N ILE A 6 -3.09 -7.55 -4.70
CA ILE A 6 -3.05 -7.15 -3.30
C ILE A 6 -2.82 -5.65 -3.24
N ASP A 7 -3.60 -4.98 -2.39
CA ASP A 7 -3.43 -3.57 -2.13
C ASP A 7 -2.75 -3.41 -0.77
N ALA A 8 -1.81 -2.47 -0.67
CA ALA A 8 -1.07 -2.24 0.56
C ALA A 8 -0.78 -0.76 0.75
N ILE A 9 -0.76 -0.33 2.01
CA ILE A 9 -0.48 1.04 2.40
C ILE A 9 0.95 1.11 2.90
N PHE A 10 1.74 1.96 2.29
CA PHE A 10 3.09 2.30 2.69
C PHE A 10 3.15 3.73 3.23
N VAL A 11 4.18 4.00 4.01
CA VAL A 11 4.53 5.34 4.47
C VAL A 11 5.92 5.70 3.99
N HIS A 12 6.09 6.92 3.50
CA HIS A 12 7.40 7.50 3.30
C HIS A 12 7.81 8.25 4.59
N PRO A 13 8.79 7.76 5.37
CA PRO A 13 9.09 8.31 6.69
C PRO A 13 9.62 9.75 6.65
N LYS A 14 10.43 10.09 5.64
CA LYS A 14 11.01 11.43 5.47
C LYS A 14 9.98 12.47 5.03
N GLN A 15 9.20 12.14 4.00
CA GLN A 15 8.21 13.05 3.42
C GLN A 15 6.89 13.08 4.17
N ARG A 16 6.67 12.11 5.08
CA ARG A 16 5.44 11.96 5.88
C ARG A 16 4.21 11.95 4.98
N LEU A 17 4.20 11.04 4.00
CA LEU A 17 3.06 10.81 3.11
C LEU A 17 2.72 9.32 3.05
N TYR A 18 1.47 9.03 2.67
CA TYR A 18 1.04 7.67 2.37
C TYR A 18 1.24 7.38 0.88
N VAL A 19 1.75 6.18 0.60
CA VAL A 19 1.82 5.61 -0.74
C VAL A 19 0.99 4.34 -0.74
N VAL A 20 0.06 4.23 -1.67
CA VAL A 20 -0.78 3.03 -1.83
C VAL A 20 -0.21 2.22 -2.98
N TYR A 21 0.21 0.99 -2.68
CA TYR A 21 0.44 -0.03 -3.68
C TYR A 21 -0.91 -0.58 -4.12
N TYR A 22 -1.30 -0.33 -5.36
CA TYR A 22 -2.60 -0.70 -5.93
C TYR A 22 -2.38 -1.33 -7.28
N ARG A 23 -2.77 -2.60 -7.42
CA ARG A 23 -2.66 -3.35 -8.69
C ARG A 23 -1.27 -3.32 -9.35
N GLY A 24 -0.20 -3.32 -8.53
CA GLY A 24 1.17 -3.29 -9.03
C GLY A 24 1.75 -1.89 -9.27
N GLU A 25 1.01 -0.84 -8.96
CA GLU A 25 1.46 0.54 -9.10
C GLU A 25 1.48 1.28 -7.77
N LEU A 26 2.40 2.23 -7.63
CA LEU A 26 2.53 3.07 -6.44
C LEU A 26 1.86 4.43 -6.65
N TRP A 27 0.93 4.75 -5.74
CA TRP A 27 0.16 5.99 -5.77
C TRP A 27 0.37 6.79 -4.50
N GLN A 28 0.96 7.97 -4.60
CA GLN A 28 1.09 8.89 -3.47
C GLN A 28 -0.22 9.65 -3.23
N LEU A 29 -0.60 9.73 -1.95
CA LEU A 29 -1.73 10.55 -1.52
C LEU A 29 -1.26 11.98 -1.21
N PRO A 30 -2.08 13.01 -1.47
CA PRO A 30 -1.68 14.41 -1.30
C PRO A 30 -1.52 14.84 0.17
N ARG A 31 -1.97 14.02 1.14
CA ARG A 31 -1.94 14.29 2.58
C ARG A 31 -1.73 12.99 3.35
N MET A 32 -1.39 13.08 4.64
CA MET A 32 -1.44 11.94 5.58
C MET A 32 -2.89 11.57 5.93
N LYS A 33 -3.72 11.31 4.91
CA LYS A 33 -5.10 10.89 5.08
C LYS A 33 -5.45 9.85 4.03
N ILE A 34 -6.10 8.79 4.46
CA ILE A 34 -6.50 7.66 3.61
C ILE A 34 -8.03 7.69 3.54
N ASP A 35 -8.55 8.53 2.64
CA ASP A 35 -9.98 8.72 2.39
C ASP A 35 -10.26 8.84 0.89
N GLU A 36 -11.54 8.79 0.50
CA GLU A 36 -11.92 8.81 -0.91
C GLU A 36 -11.42 10.08 -1.63
N ARG A 37 -11.43 11.23 -0.95
CA ARG A 37 -10.97 12.50 -1.50
C ARG A 37 -9.47 12.48 -1.80
N SER A 38 -8.66 11.96 -0.89
CA SER A 38 -7.21 11.83 -1.07
C SER A 38 -6.89 10.84 -2.18
N TRP A 39 -7.65 9.74 -2.26
CA TRP A 39 -7.55 8.78 -3.36
C TRP A 39 -7.88 9.37 -4.73
N LYS A 40 -8.93 10.19 -4.84
CA LYS A 40 -9.29 10.89 -6.10
C LYS A 40 -8.20 11.84 -6.59
N ASN A 41 -7.43 12.43 -5.67
CA ASN A 41 -6.37 13.39 -5.97
C ASN A 41 -4.97 12.77 -5.90
N ARG A 42 -4.87 11.44 -5.87
CA ARG A 42 -3.59 10.73 -5.85
C ARG A 42 -2.78 11.01 -7.11
N ARG A 43 -1.47 10.87 -7.00
CA ARG A 43 -0.53 10.98 -8.13
C ARG A 43 0.34 9.73 -8.18
N PRO A 44 0.93 9.38 -9.34
CA PRO A 44 1.98 8.38 -9.37
C PRO A 44 3.10 8.75 -8.39
N TYR A 45 3.60 7.76 -7.65
CA TYR A 45 4.79 7.92 -6.84
C TYR A 45 6.01 7.64 -7.70
N THR A 46 6.90 8.61 -7.81
CA THR A 46 8.06 8.59 -8.73
C THR A 46 9.40 8.68 -7.99
N ASP A 47 9.38 8.64 -6.67
CA ASP A 47 10.56 8.72 -5.83
C ASP A 47 11.07 7.32 -5.49
N ASP A 48 12.17 7.22 -4.74
CA ASP A 48 12.79 5.96 -4.37
C ASP A 48 11.85 5.07 -3.53
N SER A 49 11.36 4.00 -4.15
CA SER A 49 10.43 3.07 -3.54
C SER A 49 11.07 2.20 -2.46
N SER A 50 12.40 2.07 -2.44
CA SER A 50 13.12 1.34 -1.39
C SER A 50 13.05 2.05 -0.03
N SER A 51 12.78 3.37 -0.04
CA SER A 51 12.54 4.20 1.14
C SER A 51 11.12 4.06 1.73
N LEU A 52 10.24 3.27 1.11
CA LEU A 52 8.89 3.03 1.60
C LEU A 52 8.84 1.87 2.59
N TYR A 53 8.07 2.07 3.66
CA TYR A 53 7.82 1.05 4.68
C TYR A 53 6.34 0.72 4.75
N LEU A 54 6.01 -0.56 4.90
CA LEU A 54 4.63 -1.01 5.04
C LEU A 54 4.03 -0.40 6.32
N SER A 55 2.91 0.31 6.16
CA SER A 55 2.20 0.92 7.28
C SER A 55 1.74 -0.15 8.27
N ILE A 56 1.85 0.13 9.56
CA ILE A 56 1.25 -0.72 10.60
C ILE A 56 -0.29 -0.64 10.58
N HIS A 57 -0.83 0.47 10.07
CA HIS A 57 -2.25 0.71 9.90
C HIS A 57 -2.63 0.48 8.44
N GLN A 58 -3.21 -0.68 8.17
CA GLN A 58 -3.76 -1.05 6.88
C GLN A 58 -5.28 -0.87 6.82
N ALA A 59 -5.93 -0.64 7.95
CA ALA A 59 -7.37 -0.43 8.01
C ALA A 59 -7.76 0.92 7.40
N ILE A 60 -8.74 0.89 6.50
CA ILE A 60 -9.31 2.07 5.87
C ILE A 60 -10.67 2.33 6.49
N SER A 61 -10.80 3.45 7.20
CA SER A 61 -12.06 3.83 7.85
C SER A 61 -13.09 4.42 6.90
N ASP A 62 -12.65 4.95 5.74
CA ASP A 62 -13.55 5.48 4.72
C ASP A 62 -14.25 4.32 3.99
N PRO A 63 -15.59 4.20 4.08
CA PRO A 63 -16.30 3.03 3.57
C PRO A 63 -16.26 2.92 2.04
N ILE A 64 -16.17 4.05 1.33
CA ILE A 64 -16.11 4.07 -0.14
C ILE A 64 -14.72 3.61 -0.59
N LEU A 65 -13.66 4.09 0.08
CA LEU A 65 -12.30 3.69 -0.21
C LEU A 65 -12.01 2.25 0.22
N ALA A 66 -12.57 1.79 1.33
CA ALA A 66 -12.44 0.41 1.81
C ALA A 66 -13.04 -0.62 0.84
N GLN A 67 -14.05 -0.24 0.05
CA GLN A 67 -14.57 -1.09 -1.03
C GLN A 67 -13.60 -1.20 -2.22
N LYS A 68 -12.70 -0.21 -2.40
CA LYS A 68 -11.76 -0.14 -3.52
C LYS A 68 -10.42 -0.80 -3.22
N LEU A 69 -9.96 -0.66 -1.97
CA LEU A 69 -8.64 -1.10 -1.52
C LEU A 69 -8.78 -2.27 -0.53
N ARG A 70 -8.21 -3.43 -0.88
CA ARG A 70 -8.25 -4.66 -0.06
C ARG A 70 -6.97 -4.87 0.72
N THR A 71 -6.75 -4.04 1.74
CA THR A 71 -5.49 -3.94 2.50
C THR A 71 -5.46 -4.74 3.81
N LEU A 72 -6.58 -5.32 4.25
CA LEU A 72 -6.76 -5.86 5.61
C LEU A 72 -6.12 -7.23 5.87
N ASP A 73 -5.78 -7.99 4.83
CA ASP A 73 -5.38 -9.40 4.97
C ASP A 73 -3.85 -9.60 5.05
N LEU A 74 -3.10 -8.56 5.46
CA LEU A 74 -1.63 -8.60 5.49
C LEU A 74 -1.09 -9.25 6.79
N PRO A 75 -0.21 -10.27 6.71
CA PRO A 75 0.36 -10.90 7.89
C PRO A 75 1.21 -9.94 8.72
N VAL A 76 1.27 -10.19 10.03
CA VAL A 76 2.13 -9.43 10.95
C VAL A 76 3.61 -9.48 10.52
N ALA A 77 4.04 -10.60 9.94
CA ALA A 77 5.43 -10.83 9.51
C ALA A 77 5.94 -9.85 8.44
N VAL A 78 5.05 -9.19 7.69
CA VAL A 78 5.42 -8.17 6.69
C VAL A 78 5.20 -6.75 7.16
N ARG A 79 4.63 -6.54 8.35
CA ARG A 79 4.46 -5.18 8.90
C ARG A 79 5.82 -4.50 9.04
N SER A 80 5.87 -3.22 8.65
CA SER A 80 7.11 -2.43 8.64
C SER A 80 8.22 -2.97 7.72
N SER A 81 7.90 -3.88 6.78
CA SER A 81 8.86 -4.28 5.74
C SER A 81 9.04 -3.15 4.72
N THR A 82 10.19 -3.12 4.06
CA THR A 82 10.38 -2.28 2.87
C THR A 82 9.53 -2.80 1.70
N LEU A 83 9.31 -1.97 0.68
CA LEU A 83 8.59 -2.41 -0.52
C LEU A 83 9.20 -3.66 -1.18
N PRO A 84 10.54 -3.75 -1.44
CA PRO A 84 11.10 -4.94 -2.07
C PRO A 84 10.88 -6.23 -1.24
N ARG A 85 10.91 -6.12 0.09
CA ARG A 85 10.65 -7.25 0.98
C ARG A 85 9.18 -7.66 0.97
N PHE A 86 8.28 -6.69 0.87
CA PHE A 86 6.85 -6.93 0.68
C PHE A 86 6.58 -7.63 -0.65
N GLU A 87 7.16 -7.15 -1.75
CA GLU A 87 7.02 -7.75 -3.09
C GLU A 87 7.54 -9.19 -3.11
N ALA A 88 8.73 -9.44 -2.57
CA ALA A 88 9.29 -10.78 -2.47
C ALA A 88 8.40 -11.73 -1.65
N TRP A 89 7.82 -11.25 -0.55
CA TRP A 89 6.85 -12.02 0.21
C TRP A 89 5.56 -12.28 -0.60
N TRP A 90 5.05 -11.26 -1.29
CA TRP A 90 3.85 -11.38 -2.11
C TRP A 90 4.04 -12.38 -3.26
N GLU A 91 5.19 -12.39 -3.92
CA GLU A 91 5.51 -13.38 -4.94
C GLU A 91 5.55 -14.81 -4.39
N ALA A 92 6.09 -15.00 -3.17
CA ALA A 92 6.18 -16.31 -2.54
C ALA A 92 4.84 -16.82 -1.97
N HIS A 93 3.97 -15.94 -1.49
CA HIS A 93 2.77 -16.31 -0.73
C HIS A 93 1.44 -15.96 -1.40
N GLY A 94 1.42 -15.00 -2.32
CA GLY A 94 0.21 -14.51 -3.01
C GLY A 94 -0.40 -15.48 -4.02
N LEU A 95 0.21 -16.66 -4.19
CA LEU A 95 -0.23 -17.74 -5.08
C LEU A 95 -1.16 -18.75 -4.38
N ASN A 96 -1.23 -18.76 -3.04
CA ASN A 96 -2.00 -19.74 -2.28
C ASN A 96 -3.23 -19.11 -1.61
N GLY A 97 -4.40 -19.27 -2.25
CA GLY A 97 -5.73 -19.00 -1.68
C GLY A 97 -6.63 -18.26 -2.64
#